data_AF-A0A0M3IRU6-F1
#
_entry.id   AF-A0A0M3IRU6-F1
#
_cell.length_a   1.000
_cell.length_b   1.000
_cell.length_c   1.000
_cell.angle_alpha   90.00
_cell.angle_beta   90.00
_cell.angle_gamma   90.00
#
_symmetry.space_group_name_H-M   'P 1'
#
loop_
_entity.id
_entity.type
_entity.pdbx_description
1 polymer ?
#
loop_
_entity_poly.entity_id
_entity_poly.type
_entity_poly.pdbx_seq_one_letter_code
_entity_poly.pdbx_strand_id
1 'polypeptide(L)'
;MPTLEANVGFLLARVNAKYPKAAKKDILSALSKFNDLHPSVKNFSPIEGKCKKLTFRLKGTISIVYKGNAYNIPLTIFLLNTHPYYAPECFVCPTKNMILNQSEIVDRNGRIRLPYLTNWRHPEYDLSGLLQVCTTFAEIISLRQTYNELKKGIKILKSMLQQLDAEEKQIMEIIAVYKAKRSELKALMDSKEIENLDIDTVIDAPTPLHRQLLRCHAFDISINDTIFVLDEALRCGRITTNVYFKQIRNLSSKQFLARVTVLKCRRKANLPV
;
A
#
# COMPACT_ATOMS: atom_id res chain seq x y z
N MET A 1 40.10 27.21 -29.87
CA MET A 1 39.55 26.77 -28.58
C MET A 1 40.70 26.26 -27.72
N PRO A 2 40.84 26.68 -26.45
CA PRO A 2 41.89 26.13 -25.59
C PRO A 2 41.69 24.61 -25.44
N THR A 3 42.77 23.84 -25.57
CA THR A 3 42.73 22.39 -25.34
C THR A 3 42.31 22.11 -23.89
N LEU A 4 41.62 20.98 -23.66
CA LEU A 4 41.18 20.58 -22.31
C LEU A 4 42.33 20.61 -21.30
N GLU A 5 43.52 20.20 -21.75
CA GLU A 5 44.75 20.25 -20.96
C GLU A 5 45.20 21.66 -20.57
N ALA A 6 45.08 22.62 -21.48
CA ALA A 6 45.41 24.03 -21.22
C ALA A 6 44.42 24.64 -20.23
N ASN A 7 43.13 24.31 -20.37
CA ASN A 7 42.08 24.74 -19.46
C ASN A 7 42.30 24.20 -18.03
N VAL A 8 42.57 22.90 -17.88
CA VAL A 8 42.86 22.29 -16.56
C VAL A 8 44.10 22.94 -15.92
N GLY A 9 45.16 23.18 -16.70
CA GLY A 9 46.36 23.86 -16.21
C GLY A 9 46.08 25.27 -15.68
N PHE A 10 45.31 26.07 -16.42
CA PHE A 10 44.91 27.41 -16.01
C PHE A 10 44.07 27.41 -14.72
N LEU A 11 43.10 26.49 -14.62
CA LEU A 11 42.24 26.37 -13.43
C LEU A 11 43.01 25.92 -12.20
N LEU A 12 44.00 25.02 -12.33
CA LEU A 12 44.87 24.60 -11.23
C LEU A 12 45.77 25.74 -10.73
N ALA A 13 46.29 26.56 -11.64
CA ALA A 13 47.06 27.76 -11.29
C ALA A 13 46.20 28.76 -10.52
N ARG A 14 44.95 28.99 -10.97
CA ARG A 14 43.99 29.90 -10.31
C ARG A 14 43.63 29.48 -8.88
N VAL A 15 43.71 28.18 -8.57
CA VAL A 15 43.39 27.60 -7.25
C VAL A 15 44.64 27.50 -6.34
N ASN A 16 45.82 27.95 -6.82
CA ASN A 16 47.09 27.82 -6.12
C ASN A 16 47.37 26.36 -5.69
N ALA A 17 47.23 25.41 -6.63
CA ALA A 17 47.55 24.01 -6.40
C ALA A 17 49.05 23.84 -6.05
N LYS A 18 49.35 23.12 -4.96
CA LYS A 18 50.74 22.84 -4.52
C LYS A 18 51.48 21.88 -5.47
N TYR A 19 50.74 20.95 -6.07
CA TYR A 19 51.30 19.90 -6.92
C TYR A 19 50.65 19.88 -8.31
N PRO A 20 50.80 20.94 -9.12
CA PRO A 20 50.02 21.14 -10.34
C PRO A 20 50.30 20.08 -11.42
N LYS A 21 51.54 19.59 -11.55
CA LYS A 21 51.90 18.56 -12.54
C LYS A 21 51.22 17.21 -12.22
N ALA A 22 51.30 16.78 -10.97
CA ALA A 22 50.71 15.52 -10.52
C ALA A 22 49.17 15.58 -10.56
N ALA A 23 48.58 16.67 -10.08
CA ALA A 23 47.13 16.89 -10.14
C ALA A 23 46.61 16.94 -11.59
N LYS A 24 47.32 17.63 -12.49
CA LYS A 24 46.94 17.68 -13.92
C LYS A 24 46.92 16.28 -14.54
N LYS A 25 47.93 15.45 -14.27
CA LYS A 25 47.99 14.07 -14.78
C LYS A 25 46.81 13.22 -14.29
N ASP A 26 46.50 13.28 -13.01
CA ASP A 26 45.39 12.52 -12.40
C ASP A 26 44.03 12.96 -12.96
N ILE A 27 43.80 14.28 -13.05
CA ILE A 27 42.57 14.85 -13.61
C ILE A 27 42.38 14.48 -15.09
N LEU A 28 43.43 14.57 -15.91
CA LEU A 28 43.34 14.23 -17.33
C LEU A 28 43.08 12.74 -17.55
N SER A 29 43.70 11.87 -16.72
CA SER A 29 43.41 10.43 -16.72
C SER A 29 41.93 10.17 -16.45
N ALA A 30 41.35 10.83 -15.43
CA ALA A 30 39.93 10.70 -15.12
C ALA A 30 39.02 11.25 -16.23
N LEU A 31 39.31 12.43 -16.77
CA LEU A 31 38.51 13.06 -17.83
C LEU A 31 38.52 12.26 -19.14
N SER A 32 39.60 11.51 -19.43
CA SER A 32 39.67 10.65 -20.61
C SER A 32 38.72 9.44 -20.55
N LYS A 33 38.40 8.96 -19.34
CA LYS A 33 37.46 7.85 -19.11
C LYS A 33 36.02 8.34 -18.88
N PHE A 34 35.86 9.53 -18.30
CA PHE A 34 34.57 10.10 -17.92
C PHE A 34 34.34 11.44 -18.62
N ASN A 35 33.81 11.37 -19.85
CA ASN A 35 33.66 12.52 -20.74
C ASN A 35 32.61 13.56 -20.28
N ASP A 36 31.64 13.14 -19.47
CA ASP A 36 30.57 14.00 -18.94
C ASP A 36 31.04 14.90 -17.78
N LEU A 37 32.26 14.70 -17.28
CA LEU A 37 32.82 15.52 -16.22
C LEU A 37 33.48 16.76 -16.80
N HIS A 38 33.16 17.92 -16.23
CA HIS A 38 33.70 19.20 -16.65
C HIS A 38 34.49 19.88 -15.53
N PRO A 39 35.72 20.35 -15.80
CA PRO A 39 36.52 21.08 -14.83
C PRO A 39 35.99 22.51 -14.63
N SER A 40 35.91 22.92 -13.38
CA SER A 40 35.39 24.22 -12.96
C SER A 40 36.01 24.63 -11.63
N VAL A 41 35.81 25.87 -11.20
CA VAL A 41 36.23 26.37 -9.88
C VAL A 41 35.02 26.89 -9.11
N LYS A 42 34.99 26.64 -7.80
CA LYS A 42 33.93 27.14 -6.91
C LYS A 42 34.49 27.38 -5.52
N ASN A 43 33.97 28.40 -4.85
CA ASN A 43 34.28 28.66 -3.44
C ASN A 43 33.70 27.53 -2.58
N PHE A 44 34.56 26.79 -1.90
CA PHE A 44 34.22 25.62 -1.09
C PHE A 44 35.06 25.59 0.19
N SER A 45 34.47 25.07 1.26
CA SER A 45 35.15 24.72 2.50
C SER A 45 34.72 23.30 2.90
N PRO A 46 35.67 22.36 3.11
CA PRO A 46 35.33 21.01 3.57
C PRO A 46 34.72 20.98 4.98
N ILE A 47 35.04 21.99 5.78
CA ILE A 47 34.60 22.12 7.18
C ILE A 47 33.56 23.24 7.24
N GLU A 48 32.37 22.89 7.74
CA GLU A 48 31.29 23.85 7.97
C GLU A 48 31.76 24.97 8.91
N GLY A 49 31.45 26.23 8.58
CA GLY A 49 31.84 27.41 9.36
C GLY A 49 33.22 28.01 9.03
N LYS A 50 34.06 27.36 8.20
CA LYS A 50 35.33 27.97 7.73
C LYS A 50 35.15 28.81 6.47
N CYS A 51 36.03 29.81 6.29
CA CYS A 51 36.09 30.62 5.08
C CYS A 51 36.23 29.76 3.82
N LYS A 52 35.29 29.95 2.88
CA LYS A 52 35.28 29.25 1.60
C LYS A 52 36.46 29.73 0.75
N LYS A 53 37.28 28.80 0.27
CA LYS A 53 38.39 29.09 -0.63
C LYS A 53 38.03 28.67 -2.05
N LEU A 54 38.53 29.39 -3.05
CA LEU A 54 38.36 29.00 -4.44
C LEU A 54 39.03 27.64 -4.64
N THR A 55 38.23 26.63 -4.93
CA THR A 55 38.66 25.22 -4.99
C THR A 55 38.33 24.65 -6.36
N PHE A 56 39.21 23.79 -6.86
CA PHE A 56 38.99 23.11 -8.13
C PHE A 56 37.88 22.07 -7.96
N ARG A 57 37.02 21.94 -8.96
CA ARG A 57 35.90 21.01 -8.95
C ARG A 57 35.72 20.34 -10.31
N LEU A 58 35.48 19.04 -10.29
CA LEU A 58 34.89 18.31 -11.42
C LEU A 58 33.38 18.19 -11.18
N LYS A 59 32.57 18.68 -12.12
CA LYS A 59 31.11 18.55 -12.07
C LYS A 59 30.63 17.87 -13.34
N GLY A 60 29.77 16.88 -13.21
CA GLY A 60 29.17 16.18 -14.34
C GLY A 60 28.33 15.01 -13.88
N THR A 61 28.25 13.99 -14.72
CA THR A 61 27.45 12.79 -14.47
C THR A 61 28.28 11.52 -14.56
N ILE A 62 27.88 10.48 -13.82
CA ILE A 62 28.33 9.10 -14.02
C ILE A 62 27.14 8.23 -14.41
N SER A 63 27.32 7.38 -15.41
CA SER A 63 26.30 6.43 -15.84
C SER A 63 26.33 5.19 -14.96
N ILE A 64 25.18 4.81 -14.42
CA ILE A 64 24.99 3.64 -13.56
C ILE A 64 23.79 2.85 -14.07
N VAL A 65 23.93 1.52 -14.13
CA VAL A 65 22.83 0.65 -14.57
C VAL A 65 21.94 0.29 -13.38
N TYR A 66 20.64 0.58 -13.50
CA TYR A 66 19.61 0.22 -12.52
C TYR A 66 18.43 -0.43 -13.24
N LYS A 67 18.09 -1.67 -12.86
CA LYS A 67 16.98 -2.45 -13.46
C LYS A 67 17.02 -2.49 -15.00
N GLY A 68 18.21 -2.62 -15.58
CA GLY A 68 18.42 -2.69 -17.04
C GLY A 68 18.50 -1.34 -17.77
N ASN A 69 18.22 -0.23 -17.08
CA ASN A 69 18.31 1.11 -17.66
C ASN A 69 19.54 1.85 -17.13
N ALA A 70 20.19 2.64 -17.99
CA ALA A 70 21.30 3.50 -17.59
C ALA A 70 20.78 4.85 -17.05
N TYR A 71 21.24 5.22 -15.86
CA TYR A 71 20.91 6.49 -15.20
C TYR A 71 22.16 7.33 -15.01
N ASN A 72 22.06 8.61 -15.36
CA ASN A 72 23.17 9.56 -15.24
C ASN A 72 23.07 10.29 -13.90
N ILE A 73 23.88 9.86 -12.93
CA ILE A 73 23.88 10.41 -11.57
C ILE A 73 24.77 11.64 -11.52
N PRO A 74 24.23 12.82 -11.15
CA PRO A 74 25.01 14.04 -11.06
C PRO A 74 25.94 14.01 -9.85
N LEU A 75 27.22 14.23 -10.10
CA LEU A 75 28.25 14.25 -9.08
C LEU A 75 29.09 15.52 -9.15
N THR A 76 29.70 15.85 -8.01
CA THR A 76 30.62 16.95 -7.85
C THR A 76 31.79 16.50 -6.98
N ILE A 77 33.01 16.58 -7.52
CA ILE A 77 34.25 16.25 -6.81
C ILE A 77 35.03 17.54 -6.60
N PHE A 78 35.35 17.87 -5.35
CA PHE A 78 36.22 18.98 -5.00
C PHE A 78 37.64 18.47 -4.75
N LEU A 79 38.61 19.10 -5.41
CA LEU A 79 40.03 18.82 -5.25
C LEU A 79 40.67 19.93 -4.43
N LEU A 80 41.20 19.59 -3.26
CA LEU A 80 41.98 20.52 -2.43
C LEU A 80 43.31 20.87 -3.11
N ASN A 81 43.94 21.96 -2.68
CA ASN A 81 45.23 22.39 -3.23
C ASN A 81 46.39 21.41 -2.95
N THR A 82 46.19 20.42 -2.09
CA THR A 82 47.14 19.35 -1.75
C THR A 82 46.95 18.05 -2.56
N HIS A 83 45.93 17.97 -3.40
CA HIS A 83 45.71 16.84 -4.31
C HIS A 83 46.93 16.66 -5.26
N PRO A 84 47.36 15.43 -5.59
CA PRO A 84 46.73 14.13 -5.34
C PRO A 84 47.08 13.42 -4.02
N TYR A 85 47.88 14.02 -3.14
CA TYR A 85 48.31 13.35 -1.90
C TYR A 85 47.21 13.19 -0.85
N TYR A 86 46.17 14.02 -0.93
CA TYR A 86 44.99 13.93 -0.06
C TYR A 86 43.75 13.62 -0.88
N ALA A 87 42.84 12.86 -0.25
CA ALA A 87 41.59 12.46 -0.85
C ALA A 87 40.75 13.68 -1.28
N PRO A 88 40.05 13.57 -2.42
CA PRO A 88 39.09 14.58 -2.82
C PRO A 88 37.78 14.47 -2.02
N GLU A 89 36.97 15.52 -2.06
CA GLU A 89 35.64 15.53 -1.41
C GLU A 89 34.54 15.35 -2.46
N CYS A 90 33.78 14.27 -2.36
CA CYS A 90 32.81 13.87 -3.36
C CYS A 90 31.37 14.06 -2.87
N PHE A 91 30.51 14.60 -3.73
CA PHE A 91 29.12 14.87 -3.44
C PHE A 91 28.21 14.45 -4.59
N VAL A 92 27.10 13.78 -4.26
CA VAL A 92 25.95 13.64 -5.15
C VAL A 92 25.16 14.94 -5.10
N CYS A 93 24.87 15.50 -6.28
CA CYS A 93 24.17 16.78 -6.41
C CYS A 93 22.83 16.56 -7.13
N PRO A 94 21.75 16.17 -6.43
CA PRO A 94 20.46 15.88 -7.06
C PRO A 94 19.95 17.09 -7.85
N THR A 95 19.34 16.82 -9.02
CA THR A 95 18.60 17.84 -9.78
C THR A 95 17.26 18.15 -9.09
N LYS A 96 16.51 19.14 -9.58
CA LYS A 96 15.21 19.55 -9.01
C LYS A 96 14.21 18.39 -8.90
N ASN A 97 14.34 17.37 -9.75
CA ASN A 97 13.43 16.23 -9.81
C ASN A 97 14.03 14.97 -9.14
N MET A 98 15.21 15.07 -8.52
CA MET A 98 15.87 13.95 -7.86
C MET A 98 15.76 14.10 -6.34
N ILE A 99 15.54 12.98 -5.67
CA ILE A 99 15.55 12.89 -4.21
C ILE A 99 16.83 12.17 -3.80
N LEU A 100 17.53 12.73 -2.81
CA LEU A 100 18.71 12.09 -2.25
C LEU A 100 18.27 11.02 -1.24
N ASN A 101 18.54 9.76 -1.58
CA ASN A 101 18.33 8.65 -0.66
C ASN A 101 19.60 8.42 0.16
N GLN A 102 19.51 8.65 1.47
CA GLN A 102 20.62 8.36 2.39
C GLN A 102 20.96 6.87 2.33
N SER A 103 22.24 6.55 2.22
CA SER A 103 22.76 5.19 2.13
C SER A 103 23.98 5.04 3.04
N GLU A 104 24.49 3.82 3.18
CA GLU A 104 25.75 3.51 3.87
C GLU A 104 26.92 4.33 3.30
N ILE A 105 26.84 4.69 2.02
CA ILE A 105 27.88 5.39 1.27
C ILE A 105 27.57 6.89 1.10
N VAL A 106 26.33 7.34 1.30
CA VAL A 106 25.91 8.72 1.01
C VAL A 106 25.18 9.32 2.20
N ASP A 107 25.73 10.39 2.75
CA ASP A 107 25.14 11.15 3.85
C ASP A 107 23.90 11.95 3.41
N ARG A 108 23.15 12.49 4.38
CA ARG A 108 22.01 13.41 4.16
C ARG A 108 22.36 14.66 3.33
N ASN A 109 23.62 15.09 3.37
CA ASN A 109 24.10 16.26 2.63
C ASN A 109 24.60 15.90 1.22
N GLY A 110 24.48 14.63 0.82
CA GLY A 110 24.97 14.11 -0.46
C GLY A 110 26.45 13.78 -0.47
N ARG A 111 27.16 13.93 0.66
CA ARG A 111 28.59 13.59 0.76
C ARG A 111 28.78 12.10 0.62
N ILE A 112 29.69 11.70 -0.27
CA ILE A 112 30.03 10.30 -0.53
C ILE A 112 31.15 9.89 0.44
N ARG A 113 30.92 8.81 1.17
CA ARG A 113 31.88 8.15 2.07
C ARG A 113 32.17 6.75 1.53
N LEU A 114 33.39 6.55 1.05
CA LEU A 114 33.85 5.27 0.51
C LEU A 114 35.12 4.83 1.24
N PRO A 115 35.34 3.52 1.45
CA PRO A 115 36.61 3.02 1.94
C PRO A 115 37.81 3.50 1.09
N TYR A 116 37.59 3.69 -0.22
CA TYR A 116 38.59 4.23 -1.14
C TYR A 116 39.01 5.67 -0.81
N LEU A 117 38.10 6.51 -0.29
CA LEU A 117 38.41 7.87 0.16
C LEU A 117 39.11 7.86 1.52
N THR A 118 38.69 6.99 2.43
CA THR A 118 39.28 6.86 3.77
C THR A 118 40.73 6.38 3.72
N ASN A 119 41.03 5.44 2.82
CA ASN A 119 42.35 4.81 2.70
C ASN A 119 43.21 5.42 1.58
N TRP A 120 42.85 6.62 1.10
CA TRP A 120 43.50 7.26 -0.03
C TRP A 120 45.00 7.43 0.16
N ARG A 121 45.80 6.88 -0.76
CA ARG A 121 47.27 6.99 -0.77
C ARG A 121 47.79 7.21 -2.18
N HIS A 122 48.41 8.35 -2.44
CA HIS A 122 49.09 8.57 -3.72
C HIS A 122 50.45 7.83 -3.74
N PRO A 123 50.84 7.14 -4.83
CA PRO A 123 50.23 7.10 -6.17
C PRO A 123 49.30 5.90 -6.44
N GLU A 124 49.06 5.02 -5.47
CA GLU A 124 48.23 3.82 -5.64
C GLU A 124 46.75 4.13 -5.90
N TYR A 125 46.27 5.25 -5.35
CA TYR A 125 44.90 5.72 -5.48
C TYR A 125 44.85 6.94 -6.42
N ASP A 126 43.89 6.92 -7.35
CA ASP A 126 43.72 7.93 -8.40
C ASP A 126 42.23 8.31 -8.59
N LEU A 127 41.97 9.42 -9.28
CA LEU A 127 40.59 9.88 -9.53
C LEU A 127 39.84 8.92 -10.46
N SER A 128 40.54 8.25 -11.36
CA SER A 128 39.94 7.32 -12.30
C SER A 128 39.44 6.06 -11.58
N GLY A 129 40.23 5.51 -10.65
CA GLY A 129 39.84 4.43 -9.76
C GLY A 129 38.71 4.83 -8.81
N LEU A 130 38.76 6.02 -8.23
CA LEU A 130 37.68 6.53 -7.39
C LEU A 130 36.33 6.57 -8.13
N LEU A 131 36.30 7.10 -9.36
CA LEU A 131 35.08 7.17 -10.16
C LEU A 131 34.57 5.76 -10.53
N GLN A 132 35.47 4.84 -10.87
CA GLN A 132 35.12 3.43 -11.11
C GLN A 132 34.50 2.79 -9.86
N VAL A 133 35.11 3.01 -8.69
CA VAL A 133 34.59 2.53 -7.41
C VAL A 133 33.21 3.14 -7.14
N CYS A 134 33.00 4.44 -7.39
CA CYS A 134 31.67 5.06 -7.26
C CYS A 134 30.61 4.38 -8.13
N THR A 135 30.92 4.09 -9.40
CA THR A 135 29.98 3.42 -10.32
C THR A 135 29.63 2.01 -9.83
N THR A 136 30.64 1.18 -9.55
CA THR A 136 30.46 -0.20 -9.08
C THR A 136 29.70 -0.27 -7.75
N PHE A 137 30.01 0.60 -6.79
CA PHE A 137 29.26 0.64 -5.52
C PHE A 137 27.81 1.06 -5.71
N ALA A 138 27.52 2.00 -6.61
CA ALA A 138 26.14 2.38 -6.89
C ALA A 138 25.34 1.23 -7.53
N GLU A 139 25.96 0.46 -8.43
CA GLU A 139 25.37 -0.77 -8.98
C GLU A 139 25.12 -1.82 -7.88
N ILE A 140 26.09 -2.05 -7.00
CA ILE A 140 25.95 -2.99 -5.88
C ILE A 140 24.80 -2.58 -4.93
N ILE A 141 24.69 -1.29 -4.59
CA ILE A 141 23.58 -0.77 -3.75
C ILE A 141 22.24 -1.08 -4.42
N SER A 142 22.14 -0.82 -5.72
CA SER A 142 20.90 -1.08 -6.46
C SER A 142 20.52 -2.56 -6.47
N LEU A 143 21.48 -3.45 -6.73
CA LEU A 143 21.29 -4.89 -6.71
C LEU A 143 20.85 -5.36 -5.33
N ARG A 144 21.51 -4.89 -4.27
CA ARG A 144 21.14 -5.23 -2.88
C ARG A 144 19.72 -4.79 -2.55
N GLN A 145 19.26 -3.65 -3.06
CA GLN A 145 17.89 -3.21 -2.88
C GLN A 145 16.90 -4.15 -3.58
N THR A 146 17.13 -4.51 -4.84
CA THR A 146 16.27 -5.45 -5.58
C THR A 146 16.22 -6.83 -4.93
N TYR A 147 17.35 -7.32 -4.42
CA TYR A 147 17.43 -8.57 -3.68
C TYR A 147 16.58 -8.52 -2.40
N ASN A 148 16.64 -7.42 -1.65
CA ASN A 148 15.84 -7.24 -0.45
C ASN A 148 14.32 -7.16 -0.75
N GLU A 149 13.94 -6.50 -1.83
CA GLU A 149 12.55 -6.46 -2.32
C GLU A 149 12.06 -7.87 -2.66
N LEU A 150 12.85 -8.63 -3.42
CA LEU A 150 12.54 -10.02 -3.76
C LEU A 150 12.41 -10.92 -2.52
N LYS A 151 13.35 -10.81 -1.57
CA LYS A 151 13.32 -11.57 -0.32
C LYS A 151 12.08 -11.28 0.52
N LYS A 152 11.64 -10.01 0.56
CA LYS A 152 10.37 -9.63 1.20
C LYS A 152 9.18 -10.25 0.47
N GLY A 153 9.17 -10.19 -0.87
CA GLY A 153 8.15 -10.83 -1.70
C GLY A 153 8.00 -12.33 -1.43
N ILE A 154 9.12 -13.06 -1.37
CA ILE A 154 9.14 -14.49 -1.03
C ILE A 154 8.52 -14.75 0.36
N LYS A 155 8.84 -13.91 1.35
CA LYS A 155 8.26 -14.04 2.70
C LYS A 155 6.74 -13.85 2.68
N ILE A 156 6.25 -12.89 1.92
CA ILE A 156 4.82 -12.60 1.79
C ILE A 156 4.10 -13.76 1.09
N LEU A 157 4.64 -14.26 -0.02
CA LEU A 157 4.08 -15.42 -0.72
C LEU A 157 4.00 -16.65 0.17
N LYS A 158 5.02 -16.87 1.01
CA LYS A 158 5.02 -17.97 1.99
C LYS A 158 3.90 -17.81 3.02
N SER A 159 3.66 -16.59 3.53
CA SER A 159 2.53 -16.36 4.45
C SER A 159 1.17 -16.51 3.77
N MET A 160 1.03 -16.11 2.50
CA MET A 160 -0.21 -16.28 1.73
C MET A 160 -0.51 -17.76 1.48
N LEU A 161 0.51 -18.56 1.15
CA LEU A 161 0.36 -20.02 1.04
C LEU A 161 -0.13 -20.65 2.33
N GLN A 162 0.44 -20.25 3.48
CA GLN A 162 0.00 -20.74 4.79
C GLN A 162 -1.45 -20.34 5.12
N GLN A 163 -1.89 -19.15 4.69
CA GLN A 163 -3.27 -18.72 4.85
C GLN A 163 -4.22 -19.54 3.96
N LEU A 164 -3.88 -19.76 2.70
CA LEU A 164 -4.66 -20.60 1.79
C LEU A 164 -4.80 -22.04 2.30
N ASP A 165 -3.72 -22.64 2.82
CA ASP A 165 -3.78 -23.99 3.42
C ASP A 165 -4.70 -24.04 4.65
N ALA A 166 -4.80 -22.94 5.41
CA ALA A 166 -5.69 -22.86 6.57
C ALA A 166 -7.16 -22.69 6.14
N GLU A 167 -7.41 -21.84 5.14
CA GLU A 167 -8.74 -21.65 4.55
C GLU A 167 -9.27 -22.93 3.91
N GLU A 168 -8.41 -23.67 3.20
CA GLU A 168 -8.78 -24.97 2.61
C GLU A 168 -9.25 -25.95 3.69
N LYS A 169 -8.52 -26.05 4.82
CA LYS A 169 -8.92 -26.90 5.95
C LYS A 169 -10.25 -26.47 6.56
N GLN A 170 -10.47 -25.18 6.74
CA GLN A 170 -11.73 -24.65 7.27
C GLN A 170 -12.91 -24.97 6.35
N ILE A 171 -12.74 -24.78 5.03
CA ILE A 171 -13.77 -25.10 4.04
C ILE A 171 -14.08 -26.60 4.06
N MET A 172 -13.06 -27.45 4.13
CA MET A 172 -13.24 -28.90 4.21
C MET A 172 -14.00 -29.34 5.46
N GLU A 173 -13.72 -28.73 6.62
CA GLU A 173 -14.46 -28.96 7.86
C GLU A 173 -15.92 -28.53 7.73
N ILE A 174 -16.17 -27.34 7.17
CA ILE A 174 -17.52 -26.83 6.93
C ILE A 174 -18.29 -27.76 5.99
N ILE A 175 -17.68 -28.20 4.88
CA ILE A 175 -18.30 -29.14 3.93
C ILE A 175 -18.67 -30.46 4.63
N ALA A 176 -17.83 -30.96 5.54
CA ALA A 176 -18.12 -32.18 6.29
C ALA A 176 -19.38 -32.01 7.17
N VAL A 177 -19.49 -30.91 7.90
CA VAL A 177 -20.66 -30.60 8.74
C VAL A 177 -21.94 -30.47 7.90
N TYR A 178 -21.89 -29.75 6.77
CA TYR A 178 -23.06 -29.60 5.89
C TYR A 178 -23.46 -30.91 5.23
N LYS A 179 -22.50 -31.76 4.85
CA LYS A 179 -22.80 -33.11 4.33
C LYS A 179 -23.52 -33.97 5.37
N ALA A 180 -23.09 -33.95 6.63
CA ALA A 180 -23.73 -34.68 7.72
C ALA A 180 -25.19 -34.20 7.96
N LYS A 181 -25.40 -32.89 8.06
CA LYS A 181 -26.77 -32.32 8.18
C LYS A 181 -27.65 -32.67 7.00
N ARG A 182 -27.10 -32.65 5.78
CA ARG A 182 -27.84 -33.02 4.57
C ARG A 182 -28.26 -34.49 4.59
N SER A 183 -27.42 -35.40 5.09
CA SER A 183 -27.81 -36.81 5.26
C SER A 183 -28.90 -37.00 6.32
N GLU A 184 -28.82 -36.29 7.45
CA GLU A 184 -29.86 -36.34 8.49
C GLU A 184 -31.22 -35.86 7.97
N LEU A 185 -31.23 -34.70 7.30
CA LEU A 185 -32.46 -34.15 6.69
C LEU A 185 -33.02 -35.08 5.62
N LYS A 186 -32.16 -35.73 4.83
CA LYS A 186 -32.62 -36.70 3.83
C LYS A 186 -33.24 -37.94 4.48
N ALA A 187 -32.67 -38.44 5.57
CA ALA A 187 -33.23 -39.56 6.32
C ALA A 187 -34.62 -39.22 6.91
N LEU A 188 -34.79 -38.00 7.43
CA LEU A 188 -36.08 -37.49 7.92
C LEU A 188 -37.11 -37.27 6.79
N MET A 189 -36.66 -36.91 5.59
CA MET A 189 -37.54 -36.76 4.43
C MET A 189 -38.01 -38.12 3.89
N ASP A 190 -37.16 -39.14 3.95
CA ASP A 190 -37.47 -40.50 3.49
C ASP A 190 -38.39 -41.25 4.49
N SER A 191 -38.50 -40.80 5.76
CA SER A 191 -39.51 -41.32 6.68
C SER A 191 -40.92 -40.86 6.27
N LYS A 192 -41.77 -41.85 5.95
CA LYS A 192 -43.15 -41.74 5.41
C LYS A 192 -44.20 -41.03 6.29
N GLU A 193 -43.82 -40.29 7.32
CA GLU A 193 -44.78 -39.60 8.21
C GLU A 193 -45.43 -38.35 7.58
N ILE A 194 -44.99 -37.93 6.39
CA ILE A 194 -45.36 -36.64 5.78
C ILE A 194 -46.77 -36.61 5.16
N GLU A 195 -47.39 -37.77 4.86
CA GLU A 195 -48.70 -37.79 4.17
C GLU A 195 -49.90 -37.31 5.01
N ASN A 196 -49.76 -37.20 6.34
CA ASN A 196 -50.85 -36.80 7.24
C ASN A 196 -50.56 -35.53 8.07
N LEU A 197 -49.54 -34.74 7.73
CA LEU A 197 -49.27 -33.50 8.45
C LEU A 197 -50.12 -32.34 7.93
N ASP A 198 -50.89 -31.74 8.83
CA ASP A 198 -51.56 -30.47 8.63
C ASP A 198 -50.52 -29.37 8.37
N ILE A 199 -50.63 -28.69 7.22
CA ILE A 199 -49.65 -27.70 6.73
C ILE A 199 -49.43 -26.58 7.74
N ASP A 200 -50.48 -26.22 8.50
CA ASP A 200 -50.45 -25.17 9.53
C ASP A 200 -49.68 -25.60 10.80
N THR A 201 -49.40 -26.89 10.98
CA THR A 201 -48.56 -27.40 12.09
C THR A 201 -47.09 -27.50 11.71
N VAL A 202 -46.76 -27.54 10.41
CA VAL A 202 -45.39 -27.65 9.89
C VAL A 202 -44.71 -26.29 9.83
N ILE A 203 -45.45 -25.26 9.45
CA ILE A 203 -44.93 -23.90 9.31
C ILE A 203 -45.16 -23.15 10.62
N ASP A 204 -44.25 -23.32 11.55
CA ASP A 204 -44.26 -22.58 12.80
C ASP A 204 -43.05 -21.66 12.93
N ALA A 205 -43.24 -20.57 13.67
CA ALA A 205 -42.17 -19.65 13.95
C ALA A 205 -41.19 -20.25 14.98
N PRO A 206 -39.88 -20.01 14.83
CA PRO A 206 -38.85 -20.67 15.65
C PRO A 206 -38.92 -20.34 17.15
N THR A 207 -39.63 -19.29 17.54
CA THR A 207 -39.84 -18.93 18.96
C THR A 207 -41.29 -18.54 19.23
N PRO A 208 -41.80 -18.72 20.46
CA PRO A 208 -43.18 -18.35 20.82
C PRO A 208 -43.47 -16.86 20.59
N LEU A 209 -42.45 -16.00 20.70
CA LEU A 209 -42.57 -14.57 20.40
C LEU A 209 -42.84 -14.31 18.91
N HIS A 210 -42.10 -14.98 18.02
CA HIS A 210 -42.33 -14.87 16.58
C HIS A 210 -43.66 -15.50 16.15
N ARG A 211 -44.11 -16.56 16.85
CA ARG A 211 -45.44 -17.17 16.62
C ARG A 211 -46.55 -16.19 16.95
N GLN A 212 -46.43 -15.50 18.09
CA GLN A 212 -47.38 -14.45 18.49
C GLN A 212 -47.39 -13.30 17.47
N LEU A 213 -46.21 -12.87 17.00
CA LEU A 213 -46.08 -11.83 15.97
C LEU A 213 -46.79 -12.22 14.67
N LEU A 214 -46.53 -13.44 14.17
CA LEU A 214 -47.11 -13.97 12.94
C LEU A 214 -48.64 -14.06 13.04
N ARG A 215 -49.16 -14.63 14.14
CA ARG A 215 -50.61 -14.75 14.38
C ARG A 215 -51.30 -13.38 14.44
N CYS A 216 -50.73 -12.42 15.17
CA CYS A 216 -51.32 -11.08 15.26
C CYS A 216 -51.29 -10.35 13.93
N HIS A 217 -50.24 -10.54 13.11
CA HIS A 217 -50.16 -9.95 11.78
C HIS A 217 -51.16 -10.57 10.80
N ALA A 218 -51.26 -11.90 10.76
CA ALA A 218 -52.25 -12.61 9.96
C ALA A 218 -53.68 -12.19 10.34
N PHE A 219 -53.94 -12.01 11.63
CA PHE A 219 -55.23 -11.56 12.12
C PHE A 219 -55.56 -10.12 11.67
N ASP A 220 -54.61 -9.18 11.67
CA ASP A 220 -54.81 -7.82 11.15
C ASP A 220 -55.19 -7.84 9.65
N ILE A 221 -54.51 -8.65 8.85
CA ILE A 221 -54.81 -8.81 7.42
C ILE A 221 -56.22 -9.39 7.24
N SER A 222 -56.56 -10.48 7.96
CA SER A 222 -57.89 -11.11 7.88
C SER A 222 -59.03 -10.16 8.27
N ILE A 223 -58.80 -9.23 9.20
CA ILE A 223 -59.79 -8.22 9.57
C ILE A 223 -60.00 -7.21 8.43
N ASN A 224 -58.94 -6.77 7.74
CA ASN A 224 -59.09 -5.89 6.58
C ASN A 224 -59.95 -6.54 5.50
N ASP A 225 -59.71 -7.81 5.20
CA ASP A 225 -60.49 -8.57 4.21
C ASP A 225 -61.95 -8.72 4.67
N THR A 226 -62.16 -9.00 5.96
CA THR A 226 -63.50 -9.09 6.53
C THR A 226 -64.24 -7.75 6.43
N ILE A 227 -63.58 -6.62 6.70
CA ILE A 227 -64.16 -5.28 6.56
C ILE A 227 -64.52 -5.00 5.10
N PHE A 228 -63.63 -5.36 4.16
CA PHE A 228 -63.88 -5.20 2.72
C PHE A 228 -65.14 -5.95 2.27
N VAL A 229 -65.31 -7.20 2.68
CA VAL A 229 -66.51 -8.00 2.35
C VAL A 229 -67.76 -7.44 3.04
N LEU A 230 -67.64 -6.92 4.26
CA LEU A 230 -68.76 -6.28 4.96
C LEU A 230 -69.20 -4.98 4.26
N ASP A 231 -68.27 -4.19 3.73
CA ASP A 231 -68.55 -2.99 2.94
C ASP A 231 -69.30 -3.35 1.65
N GLU A 232 -68.90 -4.42 0.97
CA GLU A 232 -69.59 -4.93 -0.21
C GLU A 232 -71.00 -5.44 0.13
N ALA A 233 -71.15 -6.17 1.23
CA ALA A 233 -72.44 -6.66 1.70
C ALA A 233 -73.42 -5.53 2.08
N LEU A 234 -72.92 -4.40 2.58
CA LEU A 234 -73.72 -3.19 2.80
C LEU A 234 -74.17 -2.56 1.48
N ARG A 235 -73.26 -2.44 0.48
CA ARG A 235 -73.57 -1.89 -0.85
C ARG A 235 -74.64 -2.70 -1.58
N CYS A 236 -74.61 -4.02 -1.44
CA CYS A 236 -75.62 -4.92 -1.99
C CYS A 236 -76.94 -4.97 -1.18
N GLY A 237 -77.06 -4.20 -0.09
CA GLY A 237 -78.27 -4.15 0.74
C GLY A 237 -78.57 -5.43 1.54
N ARG A 238 -77.60 -6.35 1.68
CA ARG A 238 -77.76 -7.62 2.40
C ARG A 238 -77.68 -7.47 3.92
N ILE A 239 -77.09 -6.37 4.41
CA ILE A 239 -76.90 -6.07 5.84
C ILE A 239 -77.50 -4.69 6.15
N THR A 240 -78.15 -4.55 7.31
CA THR A 240 -78.64 -3.25 7.78
C THR A 240 -77.50 -2.38 8.31
N THR A 241 -77.59 -1.07 8.09
CA THR A 241 -76.58 -0.07 8.52
C THR A 241 -76.21 -0.20 10.00
N ASN A 242 -77.18 -0.46 10.86
CA ASN A 242 -76.95 -0.64 12.30
C ASN A 242 -76.09 -1.88 12.63
N VAL A 243 -76.29 -3.00 11.93
CA VAL A 243 -75.49 -4.22 12.14
C VAL A 243 -74.07 -4.02 11.63
N TYR A 244 -73.93 -3.35 10.49
CA TYR A 244 -72.64 -3.00 9.89
C TYR A 244 -71.78 -2.14 10.85
N PHE A 245 -72.32 -1.04 11.38
CA PHE A 245 -71.59 -0.18 12.32
C PHE A 245 -71.18 -0.92 13.59
N LYS A 246 -72.03 -1.83 14.09
CA LYS A 246 -71.71 -2.66 15.26
C LYS A 246 -70.54 -3.60 14.98
N GLN A 247 -70.53 -4.26 13.81
CA GLN A 247 -69.47 -5.21 13.45
C GLN A 247 -68.15 -4.50 13.14
N ILE A 248 -68.17 -3.39 12.42
CA ILE A 248 -66.96 -2.60 12.15
C ILE A 248 -66.34 -2.09 13.44
N ARG A 249 -67.13 -1.57 14.38
CA ARG A 249 -66.61 -1.09 15.65
C ARG A 249 -65.94 -2.22 16.45
N ASN A 250 -66.48 -3.43 16.40
CA ASN A 250 -65.90 -4.59 17.06
C ASN A 250 -64.59 -5.04 16.36
N LEU A 251 -64.61 -5.14 15.04
CA LEU A 251 -63.46 -5.54 14.23
C LEU A 251 -62.31 -4.53 14.32
N SER A 252 -62.58 -3.23 14.27
CA SER A 252 -61.57 -2.18 14.41
C SER A 252 -60.95 -2.16 15.82
N SER A 253 -61.73 -2.46 16.85
CA SER A 253 -61.22 -2.62 18.22
C SER A 253 -60.26 -3.81 18.33
N LYS A 254 -60.61 -4.94 17.72
CA LYS A 254 -59.76 -6.14 17.63
C LYS A 254 -58.49 -5.89 16.80
N GLN A 255 -58.62 -5.15 15.70
CA GLN A 255 -57.52 -4.77 14.82
C GLN A 255 -56.50 -3.88 15.55
N PHE A 256 -56.99 -2.90 16.29
CA PHE A 256 -56.14 -2.03 17.11
C PHE A 256 -55.33 -2.86 18.11
N LEU A 257 -55.97 -3.80 18.82
CA LEU A 257 -55.28 -4.67 19.77
C LEU A 257 -54.21 -5.54 19.10
N ALA A 258 -54.51 -6.10 17.93
CA ALA A 258 -53.57 -6.89 17.15
C ALA A 258 -52.35 -6.06 16.71
N ARG A 259 -52.55 -4.85 16.17
CA ARG A 259 -51.48 -3.94 15.75
C ARG A 259 -50.60 -3.48 16.92
N VAL A 260 -51.20 -3.13 18.06
CA VAL A 260 -50.46 -2.77 19.27
C VAL A 260 -49.62 -3.95 19.77
N THR A 261 -50.16 -5.16 19.71
CA THR A 261 -49.44 -6.39 20.09
C THR A 261 -48.26 -6.65 19.16
N VAL A 262 -48.41 -6.46 17.85
CA VAL A 262 -47.32 -6.54 16.86
C VAL A 262 -46.20 -5.55 17.18
N LEU A 263 -46.53 -4.29 17.47
CA LEU A 263 -45.54 -3.27 17.83
C LEU A 263 -44.77 -3.62 19.11
N LYS A 264 -45.46 -4.16 20.12
CA LYS A 264 -44.84 -4.62 21.37
C LYS A 264 -43.93 -5.84 21.12
N CYS A 265 -44.35 -6.79 20.30
CA CYS A 265 -43.54 -7.95 19.93
C CYS A 265 -42.29 -7.56 19.13
N ARG A 266 -42.39 -6.65 18.15
CA ARG A 266 -41.24 -6.14 17.37
C ARG A 266 -40.19 -5.48 18.26
N ARG A 267 -40.63 -4.61 19.19
CA ARG A 267 -39.73 -3.96 20.17
C ARG A 267 -39.01 -4.99 21.05
N LYS A 268 -39.69 -6.05 21.49
CA LYS A 268 -39.08 -7.13 22.29
C LYS A 268 -38.15 -8.03 21.47
N ALA A 269 -38.38 -8.16 20.17
CA ALA A 269 -37.58 -8.99 19.26
C ALA A 269 -36.40 -8.21 18.62
N ASN A 270 -36.19 -6.93 18.96
CA ASN A 270 -35.23 -6.04 18.30
C ASN A 270 -35.39 -5.98 16.76
N LEU A 271 -36.62 -6.13 16.28
CA LEU A 271 -36.97 -5.99 14.87
C LEU A 271 -37.26 -4.51 14.57
N PRO A 272 -36.94 -4.02 13.36
CA PRO A 272 -37.28 -2.66 12.96
C PRO A 272 -38.80 -2.46 13.06
N VAL A 273 -39.20 -1.33 13.66
CA VAL A 273 -40.61 -0.98 13.93
C VAL A 273 -41.26 -0.44 12.69
#